data_AF-A0A6P0SWR5-F1
#
_entry.id   AF-A0A6P0SWR5-F1
#
_cell.length_a   1.000
_cell.length_b   1.000
_cell.length_c   1.000
_cell.angle_alpha   90.00
_cell.angle_beta   90.00
_cell.angle_gamma   90.00
#
_symmetry.space_group_name_H-M   'P 1'
#
loop_
_entity.id
_entity.type
_entity.pdbx_description
1 polymer ?
#
loop_
_entity_poly.entity_id
_entity_poly.type
_entity_poly.pdbx_seq_one_letter_code
_entity_poly.pdbx_strand_id
1 'polypeptide(L)'
;MAIMDDNLNKIVEKINDELKNILEEMKAPNIAIIGKTGTGKSTLINKVFGVEKAETNAGWPVTQSFKLYTPDHSSVDTRKPINLYDSAGYEANKEQEFKENLFNFLNTKQSEGLPSQIHLIWYVINAVSKRFEDFDADIINEINRLKIPVIIVLSQCDIVSNEDINKLANVIK
;
A
#
# COMPACT_ATOMS: atom_id res chain seq x y z
N MET A 1 -36.05 -25.11 -27.29
CA MET A 1 -35.72 -23.74 -26.88
C MET A 1 -35.55 -23.67 -25.36
N ALA A 2 -36.57 -23.96 -24.54
CA ALA A 2 -36.47 -23.96 -23.06
C ALA A 2 -35.36 -24.84 -22.43
N ILE A 3 -35.10 -26.05 -22.97
CA ILE A 3 -34.07 -26.97 -22.43
C ILE A 3 -32.64 -26.42 -22.61
N MET A 4 -32.42 -25.58 -23.63
CA MET A 4 -31.11 -24.99 -23.92
C MET A 4 -30.80 -23.83 -22.95
N ASP A 5 -31.84 -23.11 -22.51
CA ASP A 5 -31.75 -22.03 -21.53
C ASP A 5 -31.49 -22.56 -20.11
N ASP A 6 -32.13 -23.68 -19.71
CA ASP A 6 -31.89 -24.30 -18.40
C ASP A 6 -30.46 -24.85 -18.25
N ASN A 7 -29.90 -25.39 -19.33
CA ASN A 7 -28.52 -25.89 -19.32
C ASN A 7 -27.51 -24.74 -19.27
N LEU A 8 -27.80 -23.64 -19.97
CA LEU A 8 -26.98 -22.43 -19.91
C LEU A 8 -26.98 -21.81 -18.51
N ASN A 9 -28.14 -21.74 -17.85
CA ASN A 9 -28.26 -21.22 -16.48
C ASN A 9 -27.43 -22.05 -15.48
N LYS A 10 -27.47 -23.38 -15.57
CA LYS A 10 -26.64 -24.25 -14.72
C LYS A 10 -25.14 -24.05 -14.92
N ILE A 11 -24.71 -23.81 -16.15
CA ILE A 11 -23.30 -23.52 -16.46
C ILE A 11 -22.91 -22.17 -15.83
N VAL A 12 -23.75 -21.15 -15.96
CA VAL A 12 -23.51 -19.83 -15.36
C VAL A 12 -23.44 -19.90 -13.84
N GLU A 13 -24.36 -20.63 -13.18
CA GLU A 13 -24.32 -20.84 -11.73
C GLU A 13 -23.02 -21.51 -11.29
N LYS A 14 -22.60 -22.58 -11.97
CA LYS A 14 -21.36 -23.28 -11.64
C LYS A 14 -20.12 -22.39 -11.82
N ILE A 15 -20.07 -21.59 -12.88
CA ILE A 15 -18.99 -20.61 -13.09
C ILE A 15 -18.98 -19.57 -11.96
N ASN A 16 -20.14 -19.05 -11.57
CA ASN A 16 -20.24 -18.07 -10.49
C ASN A 16 -19.80 -18.66 -9.13
N ASP A 17 -20.15 -19.92 -8.85
CA ASP A 17 -19.72 -20.61 -7.62
C ASP A 17 -18.21 -20.85 -7.61
N GLU A 18 -17.63 -21.31 -8.72
CA GLU A 18 -16.17 -21.46 -8.84
C GLU A 18 -15.45 -20.11 -8.72
N LEU A 19 -15.96 -19.05 -9.35
CA LEU A 19 -15.42 -17.70 -9.21
C LEU A 19 -15.49 -17.20 -7.77
N LYS A 20 -16.62 -17.44 -7.09
CA LYS A 20 -16.79 -17.06 -5.68
C LYS A 20 -15.79 -17.78 -4.78
N ASN A 21 -15.59 -19.08 -4.96
CA ASN A 21 -14.60 -19.84 -4.18
C ASN A 21 -13.17 -19.32 -4.40
N ILE A 22 -12.80 -19.03 -5.66
CA ILE A 22 -11.48 -18.43 -5.97
C ILE A 22 -11.33 -17.09 -5.26
N LEU A 23 -12.35 -16.24 -5.31
CA LEU A 23 -12.33 -14.93 -4.66
C LEU A 23 -12.27 -15.03 -3.13
N GLU A 24 -12.91 -16.03 -2.52
CA GLU A 24 -12.85 -16.29 -1.08
C GLU A 24 -11.49 -16.84 -0.63
N GLU A 25 -10.81 -17.62 -1.49
CA GLU A 25 -9.46 -18.13 -1.23
C GLU A 25 -8.36 -17.09 -1.50
N MET A 26 -8.64 -16.09 -2.33
CA MET A 26 -7.70 -15.01 -2.64
C MET A 26 -7.48 -14.10 -1.43
N LYS A 27 -6.29 -14.21 -0.83
CA LYS A 27 -5.87 -13.30 0.24
C LYS A 27 -5.57 -11.90 -0.32
N ALA A 28 -6.02 -10.89 0.41
CA ALA A 28 -5.74 -9.49 0.09
C ALA A 28 -4.22 -9.23 0.07
N PRO A 29 -3.65 -8.61 -0.99
CA PRO A 29 -2.25 -8.26 -1.00
C PRO A 29 -1.95 -7.14 0.01
N ASN A 30 -0.85 -7.32 0.74
CA ASN A 30 -0.28 -6.34 1.66
C ASN A 30 0.56 -5.28 0.93
N ILE A 31 0.20 -4.01 1.10
CA ILE A 31 0.93 -2.84 0.59
C ILE A 31 1.34 -1.98 1.77
N ALA A 32 2.62 -1.58 1.86
CA ALA A 32 3.08 -0.62 2.86
C ALA A 32 3.23 0.78 2.25
N ILE A 33 2.79 1.80 3.00
CA ILE A 33 2.87 3.22 2.62
C ILE A 33 3.93 3.90 3.49
N ILE A 34 5.02 4.34 2.85
CA ILE A 34 6.24 4.83 3.50
C ILE A 34 6.59 6.20 2.94
N GLY A 35 7.21 7.05 3.76
CA GLY A 35 7.69 8.37 3.33
C GLY A 35 7.77 9.33 4.50
N LYS A 36 8.50 10.43 4.31
CA LYS A 36 8.71 11.50 5.31
C LYS A 36 7.40 12.00 5.91
N THR A 37 7.43 12.47 7.14
CA THR A 37 6.28 13.15 7.76
C THR A 37 5.85 14.35 6.90
N GLY A 38 4.53 14.54 6.72
CA GLY A 38 3.99 15.62 5.90
C GLY A 38 3.99 15.40 4.38
N THR A 39 4.45 14.25 3.88
CA THR A 39 4.41 13.91 2.44
C THR A 39 3.01 13.59 1.91
N GLY A 40 1.98 13.54 2.75
CA GLY A 40 0.60 13.31 2.31
C GLY A 40 0.15 11.85 2.24
N LYS A 41 0.87 10.92 2.88
CA LYS A 41 0.52 9.47 2.99
C LYS A 41 -0.95 9.24 3.34
N SER A 42 -1.43 9.81 4.44
CA SER A 42 -2.82 9.62 4.88
C SER A 42 -3.84 10.22 3.92
N THR A 43 -3.52 11.35 3.27
CA THR A 43 -4.39 11.91 2.21
C THR A 43 -4.45 11.02 0.98
N LEU A 44 -3.30 10.46 0.56
CA LEU A 44 -3.23 9.50 -0.53
C LEU A 44 -4.05 8.25 -0.22
N ILE A 45 -3.88 7.68 0.97
CA ILE A 45 -4.63 6.50 1.44
C ILE A 45 -6.14 6.77 1.36
N ASN A 46 -6.59 7.89 1.95
CA ASN A 46 -8.01 8.25 1.95
C ASN A 46 -8.57 8.40 0.53
N LYS A 47 -7.86 9.12 -0.35
CA LYS A 47 -8.32 9.37 -1.73
C LYS A 47 -8.32 8.13 -2.60
N VAL A 48 -7.28 7.29 -2.49
CA VAL A 48 -7.11 6.13 -3.37
C VAL A 48 -7.95 4.95 -2.91
N PHE A 49 -8.05 4.73 -1.60
CA PHE A 49 -8.65 3.52 -1.03
C PHE A 49 -9.97 3.76 -0.31
N GLY A 50 -10.43 5.02 -0.26
CA GLY A 50 -11.74 5.36 0.30
C GLY A 50 -11.80 5.22 1.82
N VAL A 51 -10.67 5.43 2.51
CA VAL A 51 -10.51 5.19 3.96
C VAL A 51 -11.15 6.27 4.84
N GLU A 52 -12.12 7.02 4.32
CA GLU A 52 -12.72 8.13 5.05
C GLU A 52 -13.38 7.68 6.35
N LYS A 53 -12.84 8.18 7.48
CA LYS A 53 -13.43 8.16 8.83
C LYS A 53 -13.94 6.78 9.29
N ALA A 54 -13.13 5.74 9.16
CA ALA A 54 -13.18 4.74 10.22
C ALA A 54 -12.74 5.47 11.49
N GLU A 55 -13.70 5.74 12.38
CA GLU A 55 -13.41 6.09 13.76
C GLU A 55 -12.27 5.19 14.23
N THR A 56 -11.33 5.76 14.96
CA THR A 56 -10.30 5.02 15.69
C THR A 56 -11.01 4.12 16.70
N ASN A 57 -11.66 3.07 16.22
CA ASN A 57 -12.31 2.06 17.01
C ASN A 57 -11.18 1.34 17.73
N ALA A 58 -11.23 1.41 19.06
CA ALA A 58 -10.39 0.59 19.91
C ALA A 58 -10.49 -0.87 19.43
N GLY A 59 -9.42 -1.40 18.82
CA GLY A 59 -9.45 -2.72 18.19
C GLY A 59 -8.58 -2.86 16.93
N TRP A 60 -8.17 -1.76 16.29
CA TRP A 60 -7.23 -1.85 15.16
C TRP A 60 -5.88 -2.44 15.62
N PRO A 61 -5.36 -3.49 14.96
CA PRO A 61 -4.02 -3.97 15.24
C PRO A 61 -3.02 -2.90 14.78
N VAL A 62 -2.60 -2.07 15.73
CA VAL A 62 -1.41 -1.25 15.59
C VAL A 62 -0.24 -2.18 15.88
N THR A 63 0.42 -2.67 14.82
CA THR A 63 1.79 -3.15 15.01
C THR A 63 2.62 -1.94 15.43
N GLN A 64 3.56 -2.08 16.36
CA GLN A 64 4.20 -0.97 17.11
C GLN A 64 4.74 0.20 16.24
N SER A 65 4.90 0.01 14.92
CA SER A 65 5.35 1.03 13.95
C SER A 65 4.43 1.26 12.74
N PHE A 66 3.41 0.42 12.52
CA PHE A 66 2.50 0.50 11.36
C PHE A 66 1.04 0.28 11.75
N LYS A 67 0.18 1.14 11.22
CA LYS A 67 -1.28 0.99 11.31
C LYS A 67 -1.78 0.17 10.13
N LEU A 68 -2.51 -0.91 10.41
CA LEU A 68 -3.09 -1.79 9.39
C LEU A 68 -4.54 -1.39 9.08
N TYR A 69 -4.88 -1.29 7.80
CA TYR A 69 -6.25 -1.18 7.28
C TYR A 69 -6.56 -2.39 6.40
N THR A 70 -7.73 -3.01 6.60
CA THR A 70 -8.13 -4.23 5.88
C THR A 70 -9.54 -4.12 5.29
N PRO A 71 -9.87 -4.91 4.24
CA PRO A 71 -11.17 -4.84 3.56
C PRO A 71 -12.36 -5.33 4.40
N ASP A 72 -12.12 -6.32 5.27
CA ASP A 72 -13.08 -7.01 6.14
C ASP A 72 -13.56 -6.15 7.34
N HIS A 73 -12.91 -5.02 7.61
CA HIS A 73 -13.25 -4.11 8.71
C HIS A 73 -13.78 -2.74 8.24
N SER A 74 -14.27 -2.65 7.00
CA SER A 74 -15.04 -1.51 6.44
C SER A 74 -14.32 -0.15 6.43
N SER A 75 -12.99 -0.16 6.34
CA SER A 75 -12.15 1.05 6.15
C SER A 75 -11.58 1.17 4.75
N VAL A 76 -11.76 0.17 3.87
CA VAL A 76 -11.26 0.21 2.50
C VAL A 76 -12.43 -0.17 1.60
N ASP A 77 -12.56 0.51 0.45
CA ASP A 77 -13.52 0.15 -0.59
C ASP A 77 -13.41 -1.36 -0.89
N THR A 78 -14.46 -2.14 -0.61
CA THR A 78 -14.45 -3.61 -0.77
C THR A 78 -14.25 -4.05 -2.22
N ARG A 79 -14.40 -3.12 -3.18
CA ARG A 79 -14.01 -3.32 -4.59
C ARG A 79 -12.49 -3.30 -4.81
N LYS A 80 -11.70 -2.94 -3.80
CA LYS A 80 -10.24 -2.87 -3.77
C LYS A 80 -9.71 -3.70 -2.58
N PRO A 81 -9.79 -5.04 -2.65
CA PRO A 81 -9.50 -5.91 -1.51
C PRO A 81 -7.99 -5.98 -1.23
N ILE A 82 -7.44 -4.97 -0.57
CA ILE A 82 -6.02 -4.87 -0.20
C ILE A 82 -5.84 -4.58 1.29
N ASN A 83 -4.71 -5.01 1.83
CA ASN A 83 -4.28 -4.63 3.17
C ASN A 83 -3.28 -3.47 3.07
N LEU A 84 -3.50 -2.40 3.84
CA LEU A 84 -2.64 -1.22 3.85
C LEU A 84 -1.93 -1.08 5.18
N TYR A 85 -0.60 -1.03 5.15
CA TYR A 85 0.24 -0.73 6.31
C TYR A 85 0.73 0.72 6.21
N ASP A 86 0.12 1.63 6.97
CA ASP A 86 0.51 3.04 7.03
C ASP A 86 1.58 3.25 8.11
N SER A 87 2.72 3.82 7.71
CA SER A 87 3.78 4.22 8.64
C SER A 87 3.56 5.63 9.16
N ALA A 88 4.03 5.94 10.38
CA ALA A 88 4.00 7.32 10.90
C ALA A 88 4.78 8.31 9.99
N GLY A 89 5.77 7.80 9.26
CA GLY A 89 6.76 8.58 8.53
C GLY A 89 7.95 8.96 9.39
N TYR A 90 9.08 9.25 8.73
CA TYR A 90 10.28 9.70 9.41
C TYR A 90 10.34 11.22 9.52
N GLU A 91 10.94 11.68 10.61
CA GLU A 91 11.28 13.07 10.88
C GLU A 91 12.80 13.27 10.75
N ALA A 92 13.21 14.52 10.58
CA ALA A 92 14.64 14.85 10.60
C ALA A 92 15.27 14.48 11.95
N ASN A 93 16.45 13.87 11.91
CA ASN A 93 17.20 13.30 13.05
C ASN A 93 16.62 12.02 13.66
N LYS A 94 15.60 11.42 13.05
CA LYS A 94 15.04 10.09 13.42
C LYS A 94 15.04 9.10 12.27
N GLU A 95 15.80 9.40 11.22
CA GLU A 95 15.92 8.57 10.01
C GLU A 95 16.40 7.15 10.34
N GLN A 96 17.43 7.04 11.18
CA GLN A 96 18.00 5.75 11.54
C GLN A 96 17.03 4.88 12.37
N GLU A 97 16.34 5.48 13.34
CA GLU A 97 15.31 4.80 14.14
C GLU A 97 14.17 4.32 13.24
N PHE A 98 13.71 5.17 12.32
CA PHE A 98 12.69 4.78 11.35
C PHE A 98 13.15 3.62 10.47
N LYS A 99 14.39 3.67 9.99
CA LYS A 99 14.98 2.63 9.14
C LYS A 99 15.03 1.29 9.87
N GLU A 100 15.51 1.27 11.11
CA GLU A 100 15.56 0.05 11.94
C GLU A 100 14.16 -0.53 12.17
N ASN A 101 13.20 0.32 12.53
CA ASN A 101 11.80 -0.09 12.73
C ASN A 101 11.17 -0.64 11.44
N LEU A 102 11.43 0.00 10.30
CA LEU A 102 10.96 -0.44 8.99
C LEU A 102 11.51 -1.82 8.65
N PHE A 103 12.83 -2.03 8.73
CA PHE A 103 13.43 -3.30 8.33
C PHE A 103 13.09 -4.44 9.30
N ASN A 104 12.97 -4.16 10.59
CA ASN A 104 12.46 -5.13 11.56
C ASN A 104 11.02 -5.56 11.20
N PHE A 105 10.16 -4.61 10.85
CA PHE A 105 8.80 -4.89 10.40
C PHE A 105 8.78 -5.73 9.11
N LEU A 106 9.53 -5.33 8.07
CA LEU A 106 9.56 -6.03 6.79
C LEU A 106 10.08 -7.47 6.93
N ASN A 107 11.17 -7.66 7.68
CA ASN A 107 11.74 -8.99 7.93
C ASN A 107 10.79 -9.89 8.73
N THR A 108 10.09 -9.32 9.71
CA THR A 108 9.06 -10.04 10.50
C THR A 108 7.91 -10.48 9.59
N LYS A 109 7.39 -9.58 8.75
CA LYS A 109 6.32 -9.90 7.80
C LYS A 109 6.74 -10.96 6.78
N GLN A 110 7.99 -10.91 6.32
CA GLN A 110 8.54 -11.91 5.40
C GLN A 110 8.68 -13.29 6.05
N SER A 111 9.11 -13.36 7.31
CA SER A 111 9.26 -14.64 8.03
C SER A 111 7.93 -15.30 8.38
N GLU A 112 6.85 -14.52 8.52
CA GLU A 112 5.47 -15.00 8.68
C GLU A 112 4.89 -15.63 7.39
N GLY A 113 5.57 -15.48 6.24
CA GLY A 113 5.23 -16.13 4.97
C GLY A 113 4.32 -15.32 4.05
N LEU A 114 3.96 -15.92 2.90
CA LEU A 114 3.21 -15.26 1.81
C LEU A 114 1.95 -14.51 2.25
N PRO A 115 1.11 -15.01 3.19
CA PRO A 115 -0.07 -14.27 3.62
C PRO A 115 0.22 -12.94 4.31
N SER A 116 1.38 -12.84 4.98
CA SER A 116 1.73 -11.71 5.85
C SER A 116 2.78 -10.78 5.25
N GLN A 117 3.61 -11.27 4.33
CA GLN A 117 4.69 -10.48 3.75
C GLN A 117 4.16 -9.21 3.05
N ILE A 118 4.97 -8.16 3.02
CA ILE A 118 4.66 -6.98 2.21
C ILE A 118 4.95 -7.30 0.75
N HIS A 119 3.95 -7.15 -0.11
CA HIS A 119 4.04 -7.46 -1.53
C HIS A 119 4.47 -6.26 -2.38
N LEU A 120 4.23 -5.04 -1.88
CA LEU A 120 4.48 -3.80 -2.59
C LEU A 120 4.68 -2.66 -1.60
N ILE A 121 5.60 -1.76 -1.92
CA ILE A 121 5.79 -0.52 -1.15
C ILE A 121 5.45 0.68 -2.03
N TRP A 122 4.63 1.59 -1.48
CA TRP A 122 4.46 2.93 -2.01
C TRP A 122 5.34 3.88 -1.22
N TYR A 123 6.41 4.35 -1.86
CA TYR A 123 7.30 5.34 -1.28
C TYR A 123 6.86 6.74 -1.71
N VAL A 124 6.29 7.48 -0.77
CA VAL A 124 5.65 8.78 -1.01
C VAL A 124 6.67 9.90 -0.85
N ILE A 125 6.85 10.67 -1.92
CA ILE A 125 7.74 11.83 -1.97
C ILE A 125 6.89 13.06 -2.28
N ASN A 126 7.08 14.12 -1.49
CA ASN A 126 6.42 15.39 -1.75
C ASN A 126 7.09 16.09 -2.94
N ALA A 127 6.36 16.29 -4.05
CA ALA A 127 6.91 16.97 -5.22
C ALA A 127 7.34 18.42 -4.94
N VAL A 128 6.75 19.07 -3.92
CA VAL A 128 7.06 20.46 -3.53
C VAL A 128 8.46 20.61 -2.97
N SER A 129 9.01 19.57 -2.32
CA SER A 129 10.39 19.63 -1.83
C SER A 129 11.39 19.80 -2.97
N LYS A 130 11.00 19.40 -4.20
CA LYS A 130 11.82 19.31 -5.41
C LYS A 130 13.13 18.55 -5.20
N ARG A 131 13.19 17.70 -4.16
CA ARG A 131 14.41 17.00 -3.75
C ARG A 131 14.11 15.53 -3.50
N PHE A 132 15.00 14.70 -4.00
CA PHE A 132 15.20 13.31 -3.62
C PHE A 132 16.40 13.31 -2.68
N GLU A 133 16.20 12.91 -1.43
CA GLU A 133 17.23 12.95 -0.38
C GLU A 133 18.06 11.67 -0.42
N ASP A 134 19.33 11.71 0.02
CA ASP A 134 20.20 10.52 0.08
C ASP A 134 19.58 9.39 0.91
N PHE A 135 18.83 9.76 1.94
CA PHE A 135 18.09 8.81 2.78
C PHE A 135 16.95 8.10 2.02
N ASP A 136 16.32 8.77 1.05
CA ASP A 136 15.30 8.16 0.20
C ASP A 136 15.94 7.07 -0.67
N ALA A 137 17.08 7.39 -1.29
CA ALA A 137 17.85 6.45 -2.11
C ALA A 137 18.33 5.25 -1.29
N ASP A 138 18.85 5.50 -0.09
CA ASP A 138 19.36 4.49 0.82
C ASP A 138 18.26 3.49 1.23
N ILE A 139 17.11 3.96 1.71
CA ILE A 139 15.98 3.09 2.06
C ILE A 139 15.50 2.27 0.85
N ILE A 140 15.31 2.91 -0.31
CA ILE A 140 14.79 2.23 -1.50
C ILE A 140 15.76 1.13 -1.96
N ASN A 141 17.06 1.40 -1.94
CA ASN A 141 18.08 0.42 -2.28
C ASN A 141 18.08 -0.78 -1.33
N GLU A 142 17.90 -0.56 -0.03
CA GLU A 142 17.80 -1.65 0.93
C GLU A 142 16.51 -2.46 0.80
N ILE A 143 15.38 -1.81 0.55
CA ILE A 143 14.11 -2.50 0.23
C ILE A 143 14.27 -3.38 -1.01
N ASN A 144 14.91 -2.88 -2.06
CA ASN A 144 15.15 -3.63 -3.28
C ASN A 144 15.97 -4.92 -3.03
N ARG A 145 16.88 -4.92 -2.04
CA ARG A 145 17.63 -6.13 -1.64
C ARG A 145 16.73 -7.20 -1.03
N LEU A 146 15.61 -6.81 -0.40
CA LEU A 146 14.56 -7.72 0.08
C LEU A 146 13.67 -8.26 -1.06
N LYS A 147 13.89 -7.81 -2.30
CA LYS A 147 13.09 -8.14 -3.49
C LYS A 147 11.62 -7.71 -3.39
N ILE A 148 11.34 -6.69 -2.58
CA ILE A 148 10.02 -6.09 -2.48
C ILE A 148 9.95 -4.96 -3.52
N PRO A 149 9.02 -4.99 -4.48
CA PRO A 149 8.89 -3.93 -5.47
C PRO A 149 8.49 -2.61 -4.80
N VAL A 150 9.09 -1.52 -5.29
CA VAL A 150 8.81 -0.15 -4.84
C VAL A 150 8.20 0.65 -5.97
N ILE A 151 7.05 1.27 -5.70
CA ILE A 151 6.48 2.33 -6.53
C ILE A 151 6.71 3.64 -5.81
N ILE A 152 7.38 4.58 -6.48
CA ILE A 152 7.55 5.93 -5.97
C ILE A 152 6.31 6.75 -6.36
N VAL A 153 5.67 7.34 -5.36
CA VAL A 153 4.45 8.13 -5.52
C VAL A 153 4.78 9.58 -5.25
N LEU A 154 4.71 10.42 -6.29
CA LEU A 154 4.85 11.87 -6.13
C LEU A 154 3.51 12.46 -5.66
N SER A 155 3.51 13.12 -4.51
CA SER A 155 2.34 13.78 -3.93
C SER A 155 2.40 15.30 -4.12
N GLN A 156 1.27 15.99 -3.91
CA GLN A 156 1.15 17.46 -3.98
C GLN A 156 1.60 18.04 -5.34
N CYS A 157 1.38 17.29 -6.43
CA CYS A 157 1.78 17.69 -7.79
C CYS A 157 0.93 18.85 -8.35
N ASP A 158 -0.21 19.17 -7.74
CA ASP A 158 -1.12 20.24 -8.15
C ASP A 158 -0.54 21.65 -8.00
N ILE A 159 0.51 21.80 -7.18
CA ILE A 159 1.19 23.07 -6.91
C ILE A 159 2.63 23.12 -7.43
N VAL A 160 3.02 22.15 -8.26
CA VAL A 160 4.37 22.04 -8.84
C VAL A 160 4.26 22.03 -10.37
N SER A 161 5.21 22.68 -11.05
CA SER A 161 5.23 22.68 -12.51
C SER A 161 5.53 21.28 -13.07
N ASN A 162 4.96 20.95 -14.23
CA ASN A 162 5.27 19.68 -14.91
C ASN A 162 6.77 19.53 -15.21
N GLU A 163 7.47 20.62 -15.47
CA GLU A 163 8.92 20.62 -15.70
C GLU A 163 9.68 20.17 -14.44
N ASP A 164 9.32 20.71 -13.27
CA ASP A 164 9.94 20.33 -12.00
C ASP A 164 9.62 18.89 -11.61
N ILE A 165 8.38 18.42 -11.86
CA ILE A 165 8.00 17.02 -11.67
C ILE A 165 8.87 16.10 -12.52
N ASN A 166 9.07 16.44 -13.80
CA ASN A 166 9.91 15.67 -14.71
C ASN A 166 11.39 15.68 -14.31
N LYS A 167 11.90 16.82 -13.82
CA LYS A 167 13.27 16.90 -13.27
C LYS A 167 13.44 15.97 -12.09
N LEU A 168 12.51 15.97 -11.14
CA LEU A 168 12.54 15.09 -9.98
C LEU A 168 12.47 13.61 -10.41
N ALA A 169 11.56 13.27 -11.33
CA ALA A 169 11.45 11.91 -11.85
C ALA A 169 12.72 11.43 -12.56
N ASN A 170 13.49 12.32 -13.20
CA ASN A 170 14.76 11.97 -13.82
C ASN A 170 15.90 11.78 -12.82
N VAL A 171 15.85 12.42 -11.64
CA VAL A 171 16.83 12.17 -10.56
C VAL A 171 16.60 10.80 -9.92
N ILE A 172 15.35 10.34 -9.91
CA ILE A 172 14.93 9.09 -9.28
C ILE A 172 15.22 7.85 -10.15
N LYS A 173 15.23 8.01 -11.48
CA LYS A 173 15.49 6.93 -12.46
C LYS A 173 16.96 6.52 -12.47
#